data_AF-A0A7C3XIU8-F1
#
_entry.id   AF-A0A7C3XIU8-F1
#
_cell.length_a   1.000
_cell.length_b   1.000
_cell.length_c   1.000
_cell.angle_alpha   90.00
_cell.angle_beta   90.00
_cell.angle_gamma   90.00
#
_symmetry.space_group_name_H-M   'P 1'
#
loop_
_entity.id
_entity.type
_entity.pdbx_description
1 polymer ?
#
loop_
_entity_poly.entity_id
_entity_poly.type
_entity_poly.pdbx_seq_one_letter_code
_entity_poly.pdbx_strand_id
1 'polypeptide(L)'
;LEDVAQDQQIKVVVLTGSGRAFCAGADLKFMAQAQQKELFDYIQMLNKVFFKLEGFDKPVIAAVHGYALAGGLELTLCCDLVIASEQAIFGDEHINRNLMPGGGSTIRLVRIIGLRRAKELLYTGDRWDAKRAYEAGLVNLIVPSEKLEEAAMELASKIASKSGFALRLMKQVVNRSMDSDKETLQTLERAAFNLVMSSPEAQEGLRAFLSKK
;
A
#
# COMPACT_ATOMS: atom_id res chain seq x y z
N LEU A 1 7.47 -1.01 12.46
CA LEU A 1 6.71 0.22 12.12
C LEU A 1 6.85 1.32 13.18
N GLU A 2 6.83 0.99 14.47
CA GLU A 2 6.95 2.00 15.55
C GLU A 2 8.32 2.68 15.56
N ASP A 3 9.39 1.90 15.54
CA ASP A 3 10.76 2.43 15.45
C ASP A 3 10.93 3.29 14.19
N VAL A 4 10.44 2.77 13.05
CA VAL A 4 10.45 3.48 11.77
C VAL A 4 9.65 4.77 11.84
N ALA A 5 8.57 4.86 12.61
CA ALA A 5 7.80 6.10 12.73
C ALA A 5 8.57 7.19 13.48
N GLN A 6 9.36 6.80 14.49
CA GLN A 6 10.10 7.72 15.34
C GLN A 6 11.40 8.22 14.68
N ASP A 7 12.02 7.40 13.83
CA ASP A 7 13.28 7.75 13.16
C ASP A 7 13.05 8.77 12.02
N GLN A 8 13.43 10.02 12.21
CA GLN A 8 13.29 11.09 11.21
C GLN A 8 14.23 10.94 10.00
N GLN A 9 15.26 10.08 10.08
CA GLN A 9 16.17 9.82 8.95
C GLN A 9 15.51 8.95 7.88
N ILE A 10 14.59 8.07 8.29
CA ILE A 10 13.83 7.24 7.36
C ILE A 10 12.72 8.09 6.72
N LYS A 11 12.67 8.17 5.39
CA LYS A 11 11.64 8.93 4.67
C LYS A 11 10.63 8.06 3.91
N VAL A 12 11.03 6.85 3.51
CA VAL A 12 10.23 5.92 2.71
C VAL A 12 10.47 4.52 3.24
N VAL A 13 9.45 3.67 3.21
CA VAL A 13 9.53 2.26 3.56
C VAL A 13 9.37 1.41 2.31
N VAL A 14 10.27 0.45 2.10
CA VAL A 14 10.09 -0.62 1.11
C VAL A 14 9.79 -1.91 1.86
N LEU A 15 8.66 -2.53 1.55
CA LEU A 15 8.25 -3.83 2.07
C LEU A 15 8.46 -4.90 1.01
N THR A 16 9.16 -5.97 1.35
CA THR A 16 9.32 -7.16 0.51
C THR A 16 9.28 -8.43 1.36
N GLY A 17 9.16 -9.59 0.72
CA GLY A 17 9.20 -10.88 1.40
C GLY A 17 10.53 -11.60 1.20
N SER A 18 10.71 -12.71 1.90
CA SER A 18 11.87 -13.60 1.73
C SER A 18 11.45 -14.95 1.17
N GLY A 19 12.34 -15.60 0.43
CA GLY A 19 12.04 -16.89 -0.21
C GLY A 19 11.11 -16.75 -1.43
N ARG A 20 10.21 -17.71 -1.62
CA ARG A 20 9.40 -17.82 -2.87
C ARG A 20 8.17 -16.92 -2.94
N ALA A 21 7.75 -16.34 -1.82
CA ALA A 21 6.55 -15.53 -1.73
C ALA A 21 6.88 -14.17 -1.15
N PHE A 22 6.16 -13.14 -1.61
CA PHE A 22 6.08 -11.88 -0.88
C PHE A 22 5.33 -12.12 0.44
N CYS A 23 4.13 -12.67 0.34
CA CYS A 23 3.34 -13.13 1.48
C CYS A 23 2.24 -14.07 0.97
N ALA A 24 2.17 -15.29 1.53
CA ALA A 24 1.18 -16.30 1.16
C ALA A 24 -0.14 -16.20 1.95
N GLY A 25 -0.26 -15.22 2.85
CA GLY A 25 -1.43 -15.02 3.70
C GLY A 25 -1.30 -15.66 5.09
N ALA A 26 -2.44 -15.78 5.78
CA ALA A 26 -2.51 -16.30 7.13
C ALA A 26 -2.18 -17.80 7.20
N ASP A 27 -1.70 -18.27 8.37
CA ASP A 27 -1.48 -19.69 8.61
C ASP A 27 -2.82 -20.43 8.71
N LEU A 28 -3.13 -21.22 7.69
CA LEU A 28 -4.37 -21.99 7.62
C LEU A 28 -4.49 -23.06 8.72
N LYS A 29 -3.38 -23.56 9.27
CA LYS A 29 -3.43 -24.51 10.39
C LYS A 29 -3.97 -23.83 11.64
N PHE A 30 -3.50 -22.61 11.92
CA PHE A 30 -4.05 -21.79 12.98
C PHE A 30 -5.53 -21.50 12.74
N MET A 31 -5.91 -21.06 11.53
CA MET A 31 -7.30 -20.73 11.21
C MET A 31 -8.27 -21.91 11.37
N ALA A 32 -7.82 -23.13 11.07
CA ALA A 32 -8.64 -24.34 11.21
C ALA A 32 -8.83 -24.81 12.65
N GLN A 33 -7.94 -24.41 13.57
CA GLN A 33 -7.93 -24.88 14.96
C GLN A 33 -8.40 -23.83 15.97
N ALA A 34 -8.36 -22.55 15.58
CA ALA A 34 -8.71 -21.42 16.44
C ALA A 34 -10.20 -21.41 16.80
N GLN A 35 -10.49 -21.07 18.05
CA GLN A 35 -11.84 -20.80 18.52
C GLN A 35 -12.33 -19.44 17.99
N GLN A 36 -13.65 -19.23 18.02
CA GLN A 36 -14.27 -18.01 17.51
C GLN A 36 -13.68 -16.73 18.14
N LYS A 37 -13.39 -16.74 19.45
CA LYS A 37 -12.77 -15.59 20.13
C LYS A 37 -11.36 -15.31 19.60
N GLU A 38 -10.56 -16.35 19.38
CA GLU A 38 -9.20 -16.22 18.88
C GLU A 38 -9.19 -15.68 17.44
N LEU A 39 -10.11 -16.15 16.59
CA LEU A 39 -10.31 -15.62 15.25
C LEU A 39 -10.74 -14.13 15.28
N PHE A 40 -11.63 -13.77 16.20
CA PHE A 40 -12.07 -12.39 16.37
C PHE A 40 -10.91 -11.48 16.80
N ASP A 41 -10.13 -11.91 17.79
CA ASP A 41 -8.96 -11.16 18.27
C ASP A 41 -7.87 -11.05 17.18
N TYR A 42 -7.65 -12.12 16.42
CA TYR A 42 -6.73 -12.14 15.28
C TYR A 42 -7.12 -11.12 14.21
N ILE A 43 -8.40 -11.08 13.81
CA ILE A 43 -8.88 -10.12 12.81
C ILE A 43 -8.78 -8.67 13.32
N GLN A 44 -9.09 -8.42 14.59
CA GLN A 44 -8.90 -7.08 15.18
C GLN A 44 -7.43 -6.65 15.15
N MET A 45 -6.51 -7.56 15.51
CA MET A 45 -5.08 -7.29 15.47
C MET A 45 -4.60 -7.03 14.04
N LEU A 46 -5.00 -7.87 13.08
CA LEU A 46 -4.67 -7.73 11.67
C LEU A 46 -5.13 -6.37 11.12
N ASN A 47 -6.39 -6.02 11.37
CA ASN A 47 -6.96 -4.74 10.94
C ASN A 47 -6.23 -3.55 11.56
N LYS A 48 -5.84 -3.62 12.84
CA LYS A 48 -5.04 -2.57 13.49
C LYS A 48 -3.69 -2.38 12.78
N VAL A 49 -3.03 -3.47 12.38
CA VAL A 49 -1.75 -3.41 11.65
C VAL A 49 -1.96 -2.81 10.25
N PHE A 50 -2.99 -3.26 9.53
CA PHE A 50 -3.28 -2.81 8.18
C PHE A 50 -3.69 -1.35 8.11
N PHE A 51 -4.57 -0.88 9.01
CA PHE A 51 -4.90 0.54 9.10
C PHE A 51 -3.69 1.39 9.49
N LYS A 52 -2.81 0.87 10.37
CA LYS A 52 -1.56 1.58 10.72
C LYS A 52 -0.61 1.69 9.54
N LEU A 53 -0.55 0.69 8.66
CA LEU A 53 0.29 0.72 7.46
C LEU A 53 -0.28 1.66 6.39
N GLU A 54 -1.58 1.55 6.12
CA GLU A 54 -2.29 2.42 5.16
C GLU A 54 -2.24 3.89 5.59
N GLY A 55 -2.45 4.17 6.88
CA GLY A 55 -2.35 5.50 7.48
C GLY A 55 -0.94 5.92 7.87
N PHE A 56 0.10 5.16 7.51
CA PHE A 56 1.47 5.44 7.96
C PHE A 56 1.96 6.79 7.44
N ASP A 57 2.60 7.57 8.31
CA ASP A 57 3.01 8.96 8.00
C ASP A 57 4.07 9.05 6.88
N LYS A 58 4.70 7.93 6.52
CA LYS A 58 5.72 7.84 5.49
C LYS A 58 5.20 7.02 4.31
N PRO A 59 5.59 7.33 3.06
CA PRO A 59 5.26 6.50 1.91
C PRO A 59 5.77 5.06 2.07
N VAL A 60 4.94 4.11 1.68
CA VAL A 60 5.20 2.68 1.74
C VAL A 60 5.10 2.07 0.34
N ILE A 61 6.16 1.41 -0.10
CA ILE A 61 6.23 0.73 -1.40
C ILE A 61 6.27 -0.77 -1.14
N ALA A 62 5.37 -1.54 -1.75
CA ALA A 62 5.48 -2.98 -1.83
C ALA A 62 6.36 -3.37 -3.03
N ALA A 63 7.46 -4.07 -2.78
CA ALA A 63 8.28 -4.72 -3.80
C ALA A 63 7.94 -6.23 -3.81
N VAL A 64 7.05 -6.63 -4.73
CA VAL A 64 6.47 -7.96 -4.78
C VAL A 64 7.24 -8.84 -5.77
N HIS A 65 8.05 -9.75 -5.25
CA HIS A 65 8.91 -10.63 -6.06
C HIS A 65 8.27 -11.99 -6.43
N GLY A 66 7.18 -12.36 -5.77
CA GLY A 66 6.54 -13.66 -5.94
C GLY A 66 5.07 -13.62 -5.54
N TYR A 67 4.60 -14.67 -4.86
CA TYR A 67 3.20 -14.78 -4.45
C TYR A 67 2.80 -13.71 -3.41
N ALA A 68 1.75 -12.93 -3.73
CA ALA A 68 1.01 -12.05 -2.83
C ALA A 68 -0.45 -12.51 -2.79
N LEU A 69 -0.74 -13.46 -1.90
CA LEU A 69 -2.00 -14.21 -1.87
C LEU A 69 -2.76 -13.98 -0.56
N ALA A 70 -4.09 -13.89 -0.63
CA ALA A 70 -4.96 -13.72 0.54
C ALA A 70 -4.50 -12.54 1.42
N GLY A 71 -4.14 -12.79 2.68
CA GLY A 71 -3.58 -11.76 3.57
C GLY A 71 -2.33 -11.06 3.01
N GLY A 72 -1.59 -11.70 2.10
CA GLY A 72 -0.49 -11.08 1.37
C GLY A 72 -0.94 -10.07 0.33
N LEU A 73 -2.04 -10.34 -0.38
CA LEU A 73 -2.69 -9.34 -1.23
C LEU A 73 -3.23 -8.19 -0.37
N GLU A 74 -3.87 -8.48 0.76
CA GLU A 74 -4.37 -7.44 1.68
C GLU A 74 -3.25 -6.54 2.20
N LEU A 75 -2.08 -7.11 2.52
CA LEU A 75 -0.88 -6.35 2.88
C LEU A 75 -0.41 -5.44 1.73
N THR A 76 -0.37 -5.97 0.50
CA THR A 76 -0.02 -5.18 -0.70
C THR A 76 -0.99 -4.01 -0.90
N LEU A 77 -2.29 -4.24 -0.74
CA LEU A 77 -3.34 -3.22 -0.88
C LEU A 77 -3.25 -2.10 0.16
N CYS A 78 -2.57 -2.32 1.29
CA CYS A 78 -2.33 -1.29 2.29
C CYS A 78 -1.10 -0.41 1.99
N CYS A 79 -0.29 -0.77 1.00
CA CYS A 79 0.87 0.02 0.59
C CYS A 79 0.45 1.13 -0.38
N ASP A 80 1.20 2.23 -0.42
CA ASP A 80 0.88 3.38 -1.27
C ASP A 80 1.17 3.10 -2.75
N LEU A 81 2.24 2.32 -3.01
CA LEU A 81 2.71 1.98 -4.35
C LEU A 81 3.15 0.52 -4.40
N VAL A 82 3.02 -0.10 -5.56
CA VAL A 82 3.40 -1.50 -5.79
C VAL A 82 4.30 -1.60 -7.01
N ILE A 83 5.51 -2.11 -6.82
CA ILE A 83 6.38 -2.58 -7.90
C ILE A 83 6.41 -4.10 -7.83
N ALA A 84 6.25 -4.74 -8.98
CA ALA A 84 6.22 -6.20 -9.07
C ALA A 84 7.35 -6.72 -9.97
N SER A 85 7.89 -7.88 -9.60
CA SER A 85 8.58 -8.72 -10.56
C SER A 85 7.58 -9.21 -11.62
N GLU A 86 8.05 -9.44 -12.85
CA GLU A 86 7.28 -10.15 -13.89
C GLU A 86 6.78 -11.54 -13.47
N GLN A 87 7.42 -12.16 -12.46
CA GLN A 87 7.04 -13.46 -11.89
C GLN A 87 6.05 -13.35 -10.72
N ALA A 88 5.69 -12.13 -10.32
CA ALA A 88 4.75 -11.92 -9.23
C ALA A 88 3.35 -12.44 -9.59
N ILE A 89 2.70 -13.04 -8.59
CA ILE A 89 1.35 -13.58 -8.71
C ILE A 89 0.49 -13.02 -7.60
N PHE A 90 -0.66 -12.46 -7.95
CA PHE A 90 -1.60 -11.81 -7.05
C PHE A 90 -2.92 -12.58 -7.01
N GLY A 91 -3.55 -12.69 -5.85
CA GLY A 91 -4.87 -13.32 -5.76
C GLY A 91 -5.46 -13.24 -4.36
N ASP A 92 -6.77 -13.05 -4.26
CA ASP A 92 -7.43 -13.04 -2.94
C ASP A 92 -7.56 -14.46 -2.37
N GLU A 93 -7.84 -15.47 -3.20
CA GLU A 93 -7.90 -16.91 -2.86
C GLU A 93 -8.81 -17.36 -1.70
N HIS A 94 -9.36 -16.47 -0.87
CA HIS A 94 -10.16 -16.87 0.30
C HIS A 94 -11.36 -17.73 -0.12
N ILE A 95 -12.02 -17.34 -1.22
CA ILE A 95 -13.21 -18.05 -1.73
C ILE A 95 -12.92 -19.49 -2.15
N ASN A 96 -11.69 -19.82 -2.57
CA ASN A 96 -11.30 -21.19 -2.93
C ASN A 96 -11.35 -22.15 -1.73
N ARG A 97 -11.42 -21.61 -0.51
CA ARG A 97 -11.57 -22.35 0.74
C ARG A 97 -12.91 -22.06 1.43
N ASN A 98 -13.87 -21.46 0.70
CA ASN A 98 -15.14 -20.95 1.23
C ASN A 98 -14.97 -19.96 2.39
N LEU A 99 -13.89 -19.18 2.36
CA LEU A 99 -13.58 -18.15 3.36
C LEU A 99 -13.84 -16.75 2.80
N MET A 100 -13.98 -15.80 3.72
CA MET A 100 -14.11 -14.38 3.43
C MET A 100 -12.79 -13.66 3.76
N PRO A 101 -12.31 -12.71 2.93
CA PRO A 101 -11.20 -11.84 3.31
C PRO A 101 -11.54 -11.02 4.55
N GLY A 102 -10.61 -10.97 5.51
CA GLY A 102 -10.79 -10.32 6.82
C GLY A 102 -9.95 -9.07 7.03
N GLY A 103 -8.94 -8.84 6.19
CA GLY A 103 -8.02 -7.70 6.22
C GLY A 103 -8.35 -6.59 5.22
N GLY A 104 -9.49 -6.67 4.52
CA GLY A 104 -10.05 -5.53 3.78
C GLY A 104 -9.90 -5.58 2.26
N SER A 105 -9.62 -6.73 1.65
CA SER A 105 -9.68 -6.88 0.18
C SER A 105 -10.98 -6.34 -0.42
N THR A 106 -12.12 -6.59 0.23
CA THR A 106 -13.46 -6.17 -0.22
C THR A 106 -13.66 -4.66 -0.26
N ILE A 107 -12.81 -3.90 0.44
CA ILE A 107 -12.85 -2.44 0.50
C ILE A 107 -11.79 -1.88 -0.46
N ARG A 108 -10.55 -2.33 -0.32
CA ARG A 108 -9.40 -1.74 -1.02
C ARG A 108 -9.35 -2.11 -2.50
N LEU A 109 -9.67 -3.36 -2.88
CA LEU A 109 -9.70 -3.75 -4.29
C LEU A 109 -10.69 -2.90 -5.09
N VAL A 110 -11.86 -2.64 -4.53
CA VAL A 110 -12.89 -1.84 -5.22
C VAL A 110 -12.38 -0.43 -5.54
N ARG A 111 -11.61 0.17 -4.62
CA ARG A 111 -11.00 1.50 -4.80
C ARG A 111 -9.87 1.50 -5.81
N ILE A 112 -9.08 0.42 -5.86
CA ILE A 112 -7.86 0.35 -6.67
C ILE A 112 -8.13 -0.11 -8.10
N ILE A 113 -8.85 -1.22 -8.29
CA ILE A 113 -9.06 -1.85 -9.61
C ILE A 113 -10.50 -1.69 -10.14
N GLY A 114 -11.37 -1.03 -9.36
CA GLY A 114 -12.77 -0.82 -9.69
C GLY A 114 -13.67 -2.02 -9.34
N LEU A 115 -14.97 -1.73 -9.17
CA LEU A 115 -15.94 -2.68 -8.63
C LEU A 115 -16.04 -4.01 -9.38
N ARG A 116 -16.06 -3.98 -10.71
CA ARG A 116 -16.28 -5.20 -11.52
C ARG A 116 -15.10 -6.16 -11.45
N ARG A 117 -13.88 -5.64 -11.60
CA ARG A 117 -12.64 -6.41 -11.50
C ARG A 117 -12.41 -6.93 -10.09
N ALA A 118 -12.72 -6.13 -9.07
CA ALA A 118 -12.68 -6.57 -7.68
C ALA A 118 -13.62 -7.76 -7.45
N LYS A 119 -14.86 -7.70 -7.95
CA LYS A 119 -15.81 -8.84 -7.87
C LYS A 119 -15.33 -10.06 -8.64
N GLU A 120 -14.79 -9.89 -9.84
CA GLU A 120 -14.19 -10.98 -10.63
C GLU A 120 -13.12 -11.71 -9.79
N LEU A 121 -12.13 -10.99 -9.27
CA LEU A 121 -11.06 -11.58 -8.47
C LEU A 121 -11.57 -12.22 -7.17
N LEU A 122 -12.47 -11.56 -6.45
CA LEU A 122 -13.01 -12.03 -5.18
C LEU A 122 -13.93 -13.26 -5.33
N TYR A 123 -14.70 -13.35 -6.42
CA TYR A 123 -15.67 -14.43 -6.62
C TYR A 123 -15.05 -15.66 -7.27
N THR A 124 -14.07 -15.46 -8.16
CA THR A 124 -13.36 -16.57 -8.80
C THR A 124 -12.28 -17.14 -7.89
N GLY A 125 -11.63 -16.29 -7.08
CA GLY A 125 -10.43 -16.69 -6.34
C GLY A 125 -9.23 -16.93 -7.27
N ASP A 126 -9.30 -16.47 -8.51
CA ASP A 126 -8.25 -16.68 -9.50
C ASP A 126 -6.95 -15.95 -9.14
N ARG A 127 -5.87 -16.42 -9.73
CA ARG A 127 -4.55 -15.79 -9.66
C ARG A 127 -4.32 -14.94 -10.89
N TRP A 128 -3.85 -13.73 -10.69
CA TRP A 128 -3.40 -12.82 -11.74
C TRP A 128 -1.88 -12.78 -11.79
N ASP A 129 -1.34 -12.84 -12.99
CA ASP A 129 0.07 -12.52 -13.20
C ASP A 129 0.33 -11.01 -13.05
N ALA A 130 1.61 -10.65 -12.99
CA ALA A 130 2.05 -9.27 -12.85
C ALA A 130 1.45 -8.37 -13.95
N LYS A 131 1.37 -8.86 -15.19
CA LYS A 131 0.85 -8.11 -16.33
C LYS A 131 -0.62 -7.77 -16.15
N ARG A 132 -1.47 -8.75 -15.81
CA ARG A 132 -2.89 -8.53 -15.54
C ARG A 132 -3.09 -7.59 -14.35
N ALA A 133 -2.28 -7.73 -13.30
CA ALA A 133 -2.33 -6.84 -12.15
C ALA A 133 -2.00 -5.38 -12.52
N TYR A 134 -1.00 -5.16 -13.36
CA TYR A 134 -0.66 -3.84 -13.90
C TYR A 134 -1.78 -3.25 -14.76
N GLU A 135 -2.30 -4.02 -15.72
CA GLU A 135 -3.41 -3.58 -16.59
C GLU A 135 -4.69 -3.23 -15.78
N ALA A 136 -4.89 -3.88 -14.64
CA ALA A 136 -6.00 -3.61 -13.75
C ALA A 136 -5.79 -2.36 -12.88
N GLY A 137 -4.56 -1.86 -12.74
CA GLY A 137 -4.18 -0.75 -11.86
C GLY A 137 -3.73 -1.16 -10.46
N LEU A 138 -3.55 -2.46 -10.20
CA LEU A 138 -3.05 -2.97 -8.91
C LEU A 138 -1.54 -2.76 -8.73
N VAL A 139 -0.79 -2.75 -9.83
CA VAL A 139 0.67 -2.61 -9.87
C VAL A 139 1.06 -1.34 -10.63
N ASN A 140 1.98 -0.54 -10.09
CA ASN A 140 2.45 0.68 -10.71
C ASN A 140 3.56 0.43 -11.75
N LEU A 141 4.39 -0.59 -11.53
CA LEU A 141 5.52 -0.93 -12.39
C LEU A 141 5.83 -2.43 -12.33
N ILE A 142 6.09 -3.04 -13.48
CA ILE A 142 6.63 -4.40 -13.60
C ILE A 142 8.07 -4.31 -14.07
N VAL A 143 8.96 -5.10 -13.47
CA VAL A 143 10.36 -5.24 -13.86
C VAL A 143 10.82 -6.70 -13.86
N PRO A 144 11.93 -7.05 -14.54
CA PRO A 144 12.57 -8.35 -14.34
C PRO A 144 12.89 -8.61 -12.87
N SER A 145 12.84 -9.88 -12.44
CA SER A 145 13.02 -10.27 -11.03
C SER A 145 14.31 -9.73 -10.42
N GLU A 146 15.42 -9.79 -11.16
CA GLU A 146 16.74 -9.31 -10.76
C GLU A 146 16.85 -7.78 -10.67
N LYS A 147 15.86 -7.05 -11.20
CA LYS A 147 15.77 -5.59 -11.18
C LYS A 147 14.79 -5.05 -10.15
N LEU A 148 14.08 -5.91 -9.43
CA LEU A 148 13.05 -5.47 -8.49
C LEU A 148 13.59 -4.60 -7.36
N GLU A 149 14.68 -5.02 -6.73
CA GLU A 149 15.30 -4.26 -5.63
C GLU A 149 15.80 -2.90 -6.13
N GLU A 150 16.50 -2.88 -7.27
CA GLU A 150 17.00 -1.67 -7.90
C GLU A 150 15.86 -0.68 -8.19
N ALA A 151 14.79 -1.15 -8.83
CA ALA A 151 13.63 -0.31 -9.18
C ALA A 151 12.88 0.21 -7.93
N ALA A 152 12.74 -0.62 -6.90
CA ALA A 152 12.12 -0.23 -5.64
C ALA A 152 12.95 0.85 -4.92
N MET A 153 14.27 0.68 -4.88
CA MET A 153 15.17 1.65 -4.27
C MET A 153 15.26 2.94 -5.08
N GLU A 154 15.26 2.89 -6.41
CA GLU A 154 15.23 4.08 -7.25
C GLU A 154 13.96 4.92 -6.99
N LEU A 155 12.79 4.27 -6.97
CA LEU A 155 11.54 4.95 -6.66
C LEU A 155 11.54 5.52 -5.23
N ALA A 156 12.03 4.74 -4.26
CA ALA A 156 12.16 5.18 -2.88
C ALA A 156 13.08 6.39 -2.75
N SER A 157 14.25 6.39 -3.40
CA SER A 157 15.18 7.52 -3.42
C SER A 157 14.57 8.76 -4.05
N LYS A 158 13.83 8.61 -5.16
CA LYS A 158 13.11 9.72 -5.79
C LYS A 158 12.11 10.36 -4.84
N ILE A 159 11.35 9.56 -4.10
CA ILE A 159 10.37 10.05 -3.12
C ILE A 159 11.08 10.64 -1.89
N ALA A 160 12.12 9.99 -1.37
CA ALA A 160 12.90 10.44 -0.22
C ALA A 160 13.63 11.79 -0.47
N SER A 161 13.87 12.15 -1.74
CA SER A 161 14.40 13.48 -2.11
C SER A 161 13.43 14.64 -1.82
N LYS A 162 12.15 14.35 -1.53
CA LYS A 162 11.12 15.37 -1.28
C LYS A 162 10.99 15.68 0.21
N SER A 163 10.18 16.71 0.51
CA SER A 163 9.82 17.05 1.90
C SER A 163 8.94 15.93 2.48
N GLY A 164 9.44 15.26 3.53
CA GLY A 164 8.68 14.25 4.25
C GLY A 164 7.40 14.81 4.88
N PHE A 165 7.46 16.05 5.36
CA PHE A 165 6.29 16.75 5.89
C PHE A 165 5.20 16.96 4.84
N ALA A 166 5.58 17.41 3.64
CA ALA A 166 4.63 17.58 2.53
C ALA A 166 4.04 16.24 2.09
N LEU A 167 4.86 15.20 1.93
CA LEU A 167 4.42 13.85 1.55
C LEU A 167 3.41 13.28 2.56
N ARG A 168 3.67 13.45 3.87
CA ARG A 168 2.76 13.03 4.94
C ARG A 168 1.38 13.67 4.78
N LEU A 169 1.34 15.00 4.63
CA LEU A 169 0.07 15.72 4.50
C LEU A 169 -0.65 15.36 3.19
N MET A 170 0.08 15.23 2.08
CA MET A 170 -0.49 14.78 0.80
C MET A 170 -1.15 13.41 0.95
N LYS A 171 -0.45 12.44 1.55
CA LYS A 171 -1.00 11.10 1.80
C LYS A 171 -2.27 11.14 2.64
N GLN A 172 -2.30 11.95 3.70
CA GLN A 172 -3.49 12.09 4.56
C GLN A 172 -4.71 12.63 3.80
N VAL A 173 -4.52 13.60 2.90
CA VAL A 173 -5.61 14.14 2.07
C VAL A 173 -6.05 13.12 1.01
N VAL A 174 -5.10 12.52 0.30
CA VAL A 174 -5.36 11.53 -0.77
C VAL A 174 -6.10 10.31 -0.23
N ASN A 175 -5.70 9.77 0.92
CA ASN A 175 -6.34 8.58 1.49
C ASN A 175 -7.80 8.83 1.89
N ARG A 176 -8.17 10.07 2.20
CA ARG A 176 -9.56 10.45 2.51
C ARG A 176 -10.40 10.79 1.28
N SER A 177 -9.80 10.88 0.10
CA SER A 177 -10.47 11.39 -1.11
C SER A 177 -11.73 10.63 -1.52
N MET A 178 -11.81 9.35 -1.16
CA MET A 178 -12.95 8.48 -1.45
C MET A 178 -13.93 8.34 -0.27
N ASP A 179 -13.62 8.94 0.87
CA ASP A 179 -14.35 8.81 2.15
C ASP A 179 -15.07 10.09 2.57
N SER A 180 -14.97 11.17 1.79
CA SER A 180 -15.48 12.50 2.16
C SER A 180 -15.99 13.26 0.94
N ASP A 181 -16.87 14.23 1.18
CA ASP A 181 -17.35 15.12 0.12
C ASP A 181 -16.26 16.11 -0.33
N LYS A 182 -16.48 16.73 -1.49
CA LYS A 182 -15.51 17.63 -2.13
C LYS A 182 -15.22 18.87 -1.29
N GLU A 183 -16.19 19.43 -0.59
CA GLU A 183 -16.02 20.66 0.19
C GLU A 183 -15.18 20.40 1.45
N THR A 184 -15.44 19.27 2.11
CA THR A 184 -14.62 18.77 3.22
C THR A 184 -13.17 18.55 2.78
N LEU A 185 -12.97 17.87 1.64
CA LEU A 185 -11.63 17.59 1.11
C LEU A 185 -10.88 18.85 0.69
N GLN A 186 -11.53 19.80 0.02
CA GLN A 186 -10.92 21.08 -0.34
C GLN A 186 -10.55 21.92 0.88
N THR A 187 -11.34 21.84 1.95
CA THR A 187 -11.01 22.49 3.23
C THR A 187 -9.77 21.86 3.86
N LEU A 188 -9.69 20.53 3.87
CA LEU A 188 -8.53 19.81 4.36
C LEU A 188 -7.27 20.11 3.51
N GLU A 189 -7.40 20.11 2.19
CA GLU A 189 -6.31 20.42 1.26
C GLU A 189 -5.81 21.85 1.44
N ARG A 190 -6.69 22.85 1.58
CA ARG A 190 -6.30 24.24 1.87
C ARG A 190 -5.53 24.37 3.18
N ALA A 191 -5.96 23.67 4.22
CA ALA A 191 -5.26 23.66 5.51
C ALA A 191 -3.86 23.03 5.36
N ALA A 192 -3.77 21.86 4.72
CA ALA A 192 -2.51 21.18 4.44
C ALA A 192 -1.58 22.05 3.58
N PHE A 193 -2.10 22.70 2.55
CA PHE A 193 -1.36 23.60 1.67
C PHE A 193 -0.71 24.75 2.46
N ASN A 194 -1.47 25.44 3.31
CA ASN A 194 -0.94 26.54 4.11
C ASN A 194 0.16 26.08 5.09
N LEU A 195 0.00 24.89 5.68
CA LEU A 195 1.02 24.30 6.54
C LEU A 195 2.30 23.98 5.76
N VAL A 196 2.19 23.34 4.59
CA VAL A 196 3.34 23.02 3.73
C VAL A 196 4.02 24.30 3.23
N MET A 197 3.26 25.28 2.75
CA MET A 197 3.80 26.55 2.27
C MET A 197 4.58 27.30 3.34
N SER A 198 4.21 27.15 4.61
CA SER A 198 4.91 27.75 5.74
C SER A 198 6.18 26.98 6.16
N SER A 199 6.45 25.82 5.56
CA SER A 199 7.59 24.97 5.94
C SER A 199 8.91 25.47 5.33
N PRO A 200 10.06 25.26 6.02
CA PRO A 200 11.37 25.63 5.50
C PRO A 200 11.67 25.01 4.12
N GLU A 201 11.32 23.74 3.93
CA GLU A 201 11.58 23.00 2.69
C GLU A 201 10.79 23.55 1.50
N ALA A 202 9.54 23.98 1.71
CA ALA A 202 8.75 24.62 0.66
C ALA A 202 9.36 25.97 0.25
N GLN A 203 9.74 26.78 1.24
CA GLN A 203 10.39 28.07 1.00
C GLN A 203 11.74 27.92 0.30
N GLU A 204 12.53 26.91 0.67
CA GLU A 204 13.78 26.56 -0.03
C GLU A 204 13.52 26.11 -1.47
N GLY A 205 12.55 25.22 -1.69
CA GLY A 205 12.18 24.74 -3.02
C GLY A 205 11.77 25.87 -3.97
N LEU A 206 10.98 26.85 -3.48
CA LEU A 206 10.59 28.03 -4.24
C LEU A 206 11.79 28.93 -4.57
N ARG A 207 12.67 29.19 -3.59
CA ARG A 207 13.89 29.99 -3.82
C ARG A 207 14.81 29.33 -4.84
N ALA A 208 15.05 28.02 -4.71
CA ALA A 208 15.89 27.25 -5.63
C ALA A 208 15.33 27.22 -7.06
N PHE A 209 14.01 27.23 -7.23
CA PHE A 209 13.38 27.35 -8.53
C PHE A 209 13.59 28.75 -9.14
N LEU A 210 13.45 29.81 -8.35
CA LEU A 210 13.61 31.20 -8.81
C LEU A 210 15.06 31.57 -9.13
N SER A 211 16.05 30.96 -8.45
CA SER A 211 17.48 31.24 -8.65
C SER A 211 18.11 30.50 -9.84
N LYS A 212 17.39 29.59 -10.50
CA LYS A 212 17.83 28.91 -11.74
C LYS A 212 17.62 29.76 -13.00
N LYS A 213 17.51 31.07 -12.85
CA LYS A 213 17.44 32.06 -13.94
C LYS A 213 18.74 32.85 -14.02
#